data_AF-A0A6A5HHQ2-F1
#
_entry.id   AF-A0A6A5HHQ2-F1
#
_cell.length_a   1.000
_cell.length_b   1.000
_cell.length_c   1.000
_cell.angle_alpha   90.00
_cell.angle_beta   90.00
_cell.angle_gamma   90.00
#
_symmetry.space_group_name_H-M   'P 1'
#
loop_
_entity.id
_entity.type
_entity.pdbx_description
1 polymer ?
#
loop_
_entity_poly.entity_id
_entity_poly.type
_entity_poly.pdbx_seq_one_letter_code
_entity_poly.pdbx_strand_id
1 'polypeptide(L)'
;MGKEKKMKKERKRRRSPSSSSSSESADEQTRRMNKTLAEQRLLKKMEKRRQKEEMKANETPEEKKARRMAKKMKKDASRRTADVEDSLIPAELNYTNLNNPFNDTKLTQTFVWGKKLEKEGKSGLSQEQVTKEASQRIRKNLTEAAEYKRIRDSRAAVKEDMEMMKRDADLRAGQMTDSKEREFQLDQVKERTRIRIEQGRAKAIDLLSRYARFSDENTDSSSVPDFELENPIEYMKSTCKSMDDYEDLIEDIKTYRELDGWSKNETWWTDITRIAEDEIQKKLSQRRGEVHTGVQSDVQNSFKVSVLLLCKS
;
A
#
# COMPACT_ATOMS: atom_id res chain seq x y z
N MET A 1 -54.56 -31.17 -61.00
CA MET A 1 -53.32 -31.29 -60.21
C MET A 1 -53.68 -30.94 -58.77
N GLY A 2 -53.87 -31.80 -57.78
CA GLY A 2 -53.42 -33.16 -57.56
C GLY A 2 -52.89 -33.22 -56.12
N LYS A 3 -53.67 -33.82 -55.20
CA LYS A 3 -53.27 -34.46 -53.91
C LYS A 3 -52.59 -33.52 -52.87
N GLU A 4 -52.82 -33.57 -51.56
CA GLU A 4 -53.05 -34.70 -50.66
C GLU A 4 -53.50 -34.14 -49.29
N LYS A 5 -54.65 -34.58 -48.75
CA LYS A 5 -55.08 -34.27 -47.38
C LYS A 5 -54.45 -35.28 -46.42
N LYS A 6 -53.56 -34.84 -45.54
CA LYS A 6 -53.05 -35.64 -44.41
C LYS A 6 -54.10 -35.74 -43.31
N MET A 7 -54.78 -36.88 -43.21
CA MET A 7 -55.52 -37.31 -42.02
C MET A 7 -54.56 -37.67 -40.88
N LYS A 8 -54.76 -37.14 -39.68
CA LYS A 8 -54.08 -37.61 -38.45
C LYS A 8 -55.10 -38.09 -37.42
N LYS A 9 -55.30 -39.41 -37.48
CA LYS A 9 -55.84 -40.40 -36.52
C LYS A 9 -56.18 -39.87 -35.11
N GLU A 10 -57.47 -39.73 -34.86
CA GLU A 10 -58.07 -39.56 -33.52
C GLU A 10 -57.93 -40.87 -32.73
N ARG A 11 -57.17 -40.84 -31.62
CA ARG A 11 -57.05 -41.98 -30.70
C ARG A 11 -58.25 -41.98 -29.76
N LYS A 12 -59.26 -42.81 -30.07
CA LYS A 12 -60.30 -43.25 -29.13
C LYS A 12 -59.62 -43.85 -27.89
N ARG A 13 -59.63 -43.15 -26.76
CA ARG A 13 -59.38 -43.72 -25.43
C ARG A 13 -60.70 -44.19 -24.86
N ARG A 14 -60.76 -45.49 -24.59
CA ARG A 14 -61.89 -46.20 -23.99
C ARG A 14 -62.17 -45.61 -22.61
N ARG A 15 -63.44 -45.27 -22.38
CA ARG A 15 -64.04 -45.10 -21.05
C ARG A 15 -64.06 -46.47 -20.38
N SER A 16 -63.39 -46.59 -19.24
CA SER A 16 -63.67 -47.64 -18.27
C SER A 16 -64.64 -47.06 -17.24
N PRO A 17 -65.77 -47.71 -16.92
CA PRO A 17 -66.57 -47.40 -15.75
C PRO A 17 -66.08 -48.26 -14.60
N SER A 18 -65.27 -47.69 -13.70
CA SER A 18 -64.98 -48.30 -12.41
C SER A 18 -65.95 -47.75 -11.37
N SER A 19 -66.93 -48.60 -11.04
CA SER A 19 -67.38 -48.93 -9.67
C SER A 19 -67.22 -47.85 -8.58
N SER A 20 -68.38 -47.30 -8.21
CA SER A 20 -68.93 -47.28 -6.85
C SER A 20 -68.02 -47.01 -5.63
N SER A 21 -68.49 -46.02 -4.86
CA SER A 21 -68.72 -46.10 -3.40
C SER A 21 -67.60 -45.66 -2.46
N SER A 22 -67.96 -44.61 -1.71
CA SER A 22 -67.51 -44.28 -0.35
C SER A 22 -66.15 -43.60 -0.19
N SER A 23 -66.15 -42.27 -0.26
CA SER A 23 -65.05 -41.41 0.21
C SER A 23 -65.54 -40.13 0.91
N GLU A 24 -66.79 -40.07 1.38
CA GLU A 24 -67.20 -38.97 2.27
C GLU A 24 -66.59 -39.15 3.68
N SER A 25 -66.27 -40.39 4.07
CA SER A 25 -65.69 -40.74 5.37
C SER A 25 -64.22 -40.31 5.53
N ALA A 26 -63.41 -40.38 4.46
CA ALA A 26 -61.99 -39.96 4.52
C ALA A 26 -61.84 -38.44 4.70
N ASP A 27 -62.72 -37.65 4.08
CA ASP A 27 -62.77 -36.19 4.23
C ASP A 27 -63.20 -35.80 5.66
N GLU A 28 -64.18 -36.52 6.22
CA GLU A 28 -64.65 -36.30 7.58
C GLU A 28 -63.59 -36.68 8.63
N GLN A 29 -62.87 -37.78 8.42
CA GLN A 29 -61.77 -38.24 9.29
C GLN A 29 -60.58 -37.27 9.27
N THR A 30 -60.27 -36.69 8.10
CA THR A 30 -59.24 -35.65 7.94
C THR A 30 -59.66 -34.33 8.60
N ARG A 31 -60.93 -33.94 8.49
CA ARG A 31 -61.48 -32.75 9.19
C ARG A 31 -61.47 -32.94 10.70
N ARG A 32 -61.85 -34.12 11.21
CA ARG A 32 -61.78 -34.47 12.63
C ARG A 32 -60.34 -34.44 13.15
N MET A 33 -59.38 -35.00 12.40
CA MET A 33 -57.96 -34.88 12.75
C MET A 33 -57.44 -33.44 12.75
N ASN A 34 -57.82 -32.62 11.76
CA ASN A 34 -57.43 -31.21 11.74
C ASN A 34 -58.02 -30.42 12.92
N LYS A 35 -59.26 -30.75 13.33
CA LYS A 35 -59.92 -30.15 14.49
C LYS A 35 -59.24 -30.54 15.81
N THR A 36 -58.93 -31.82 16.01
CA THR A 36 -58.21 -32.26 17.21
C THR A 36 -56.79 -31.68 17.28
N LEU A 37 -56.13 -31.53 16.13
CA LEU A 37 -54.80 -30.91 16.05
C LEU A 37 -54.85 -29.40 16.33
N ALA A 38 -55.94 -28.72 15.92
CA ALA A 38 -56.20 -27.33 16.28
C ALA A 38 -56.49 -27.15 17.78
N GLU A 39 -57.27 -28.05 18.39
CA GLU A 39 -57.55 -28.06 19.83
C GLU A 39 -56.28 -28.32 20.65
N GLN A 40 -55.44 -29.27 20.24
CA GLN A 40 -54.13 -29.50 20.88
C GLN A 40 -53.20 -28.28 20.77
N ARG A 41 -53.20 -27.57 19.63
CA ARG A 41 -52.45 -26.32 19.46
C ARG A 41 -52.96 -25.22 20.39
N LEU A 42 -54.28 -25.14 20.60
CA LEU A 42 -54.90 -24.18 21.51
C LEU A 42 -54.51 -24.46 22.96
N LEU A 43 -54.61 -25.72 23.39
CA LEU A 43 -54.23 -26.15 24.73
C LEU A 43 -52.74 -25.87 25.02
N LYS A 44 -51.84 -26.22 24.10
CA LYS A 44 -50.41 -25.88 24.22
C LYS A 44 -50.16 -24.38 24.29
N LYS A 45 -50.97 -23.56 23.61
CA LYS A 45 -50.86 -22.09 23.66
C LYS A 45 -51.32 -21.54 25.00
N MET A 46 -52.40 -22.07 25.56
CA MET A 46 -52.91 -21.71 26.88
C MET A 46 -51.92 -22.10 27.98
N GLU A 47 -51.36 -23.31 27.92
CA GLU A 47 -50.37 -23.77 28.88
C GLU A 47 -49.07 -22.94 28.83
N LYS A 48 -48.56 -22.64 27.63
CA LYS A 48 -47.41 -21.72 27.49
C LYS A 48 -47.69 -20.32 28.01
N ARG A 49 -48.94 -19.86 27.96
CA ARG A 49 -49.33 -18.56 28.48
C ARG A 49 -49.36 -18.59 30.00
N ARG A 50 -49.94 -19.64 30.60
CA ARG A 50 -49.94 -19.89 32.04
C ARG A 50 -48.52 -19.95 32.60
N GLN A 51 -47.64 -20.76 32.00
CA GLN A 51 -46.23 -20.86 32.40
C GLN A 51 -45.47 -19.53 32.30
N LYS A 52 -45.77 -18.70 31.29
CA LYS A 52 -45.18 -17.35 31.16
C LYS A 52 -45.72 -16.36 32.19
N GLU A 53 -46.96 -16.52 32.62
CA GLU A 53 -47.57 -15.70 33.67
C GLU A 53 -46.99 -16.09 35.04
N GLU A 54 -46.87 -17.39 35.32
CA GLU A 54 -46.19 -17.94 36.50
C GLU A 54 -44.71 -17.53 36.57
N MET A 55 -43.95 -17.64 35.48
CA MET A 55 -42.55 -17.15 35.42
C MET A 55 -42.44 -15.65 35.68
N LYS A 56 -43.40 -14.84 35.21
CA LYS A 56 -43.38 -13.38 35.44
C LYS A 56 -43.82 -13.00 36.85
N ALA A 57 -44.63 -13.82 37.51
CA ALA A 57 -45.09 -13.61 38.87
C ALA A 57 -43.99 -13.93 39.89
N ASN A 58 -43.16 -14.95 39.59
CA ASN A 58 -42.03 -15.36 40.44
C ASN A 58 -40.73 -14.58 40.14
N GLU A 59 -40.72 -13.67 39.17
CA GLU A 59 -39.52 -12.95 38.70
C GLU A 59 -39.09 -11.85 39.68
N THR A 60 -37.81 -11.83 40.05
CA THR A 60 -37.22 -10.78 40.91
C THR A 60 -37.17 -9.41 40.18
N PRO A 61 -37.12 -8.27 40.89
CA PRO A 61 -37.09 -6.94 40.26
C PRO A 61 -35.86 -6.71 39.36
N GLU A 62 -34.75 -7.39 39.63
CA GLU A 62 -33.52 -7.34 38.84
C GLU A 62 -33.65 -8.12 37.52
N GLU A 63 -34.22 -9.31 37.57
CA GLU A 63 -34.47 -10.15 36.41
C GLU A 63 -35.51 -9.52 35.46
N LYS A 64 -36.50 -8.81 36.02
CA LYS A 64 -37.43 -7.96 35.25
C LYS A 64 -36.72 -6.83 34.49
N LYS A 65 -35.65 -6.25 35.05
CA LYS A 65 -34.81 -5.25 34.37
C LYS A 65 -33.99 -5.90 33.25
N ALA A 66 -33.36 -7.04 33.51
CA ALA A 66 -32.61 -7.81 32.51
C ALA A 66 -33.50 -8.21 31.31
N ARG A 67 -34.73 -8.67 31.56
CA ARG A 67 -35.71 -8.99 30.50
C ARG A 67 -36.08 -7.78 29.65
N ARG A 68 -36.27 -6.60 30.27
CA ARG A 68 -36.55 -5.34 29.56
C ARG A 68 -35.36 -4.90 28.72
N MET A 69 -34.15 -5.01 29.26
CA MET A 69 -32.90 -4.73 28.54
C MET A 69 -32.71 -5.66 27.36
N ALA A 70 -32.88 -6.98 27.53
CA ALA A 70 -32.82 -7.95 26.44
C ALA A 70 -33.88 -7.69 25.36
N LYS A 71 -35.12 -7.35 25.75
CA LYS A 71 -36.17 -6.96 24.80
C LYS A 71 -35.80 -5.69 24.03
N LYS A 72 -35.19 -4.70 24.69
CA LYS A 72 -34.70 -3.46 24.06
C LYS A 72 -33.56 -3.78 23.08
N MET A 73 -32.55 -4.53 23.51
CA MET A 73 -31.42 -4.95 22.65
C MET A 73 -31.88 -5.76 21.44
N LYS A 74 -32.84 -6.67 21.62
CA LYS A 74 -33.42 -7.43 20.50
C LYS A 74 -34.19 -6.54 19.52
N LYS A 75 -34.94 -5.56 20.03
CA LYS A 75 -35.65 -4.58 19.19
C LYS A 75 -34.66 -3.70 18.42
N ASP A 76 -33.59 -3.28 19.07
CA ASP A 76 -32.54 -2.45 18.48
C ASP A 76 -31.73 -3.22 17.44
N ALA A 77 -31.32 -4.46 17.73
CA ALA A 77 -30.69 -5.35 16.77
C ALA A 77 -31.59 -5.60 15.55
N SER A 78 -32.89 -5.85 15.76
CA SER A 78 -33.85 -6.02 14.65
C SER A 78 -34.02 -4.77 13.80
N ARG A 79 -33.88 -3.56 14.39
CA ARG A 79 -33.88 -2.30 13.65
C ARG A 79 -32.61 -2.17 12.83
N ARG A 80 -31.44 -2.33 13.47
CA ARG A 80 -30.15 -2.31 12.77
C ARG A 80 -30.09 -3.29 11.61
N THR A 81 -30.59 -4.51 11.76
CA THR A 81 -30.64 -5.47 10.66
C THR A 81 -31.56 -5.01 9.53
N ALA A 82 -32.68 -4.37 9.85
CA ALA A 82 -33.58 -3.82 8.84
C ALA A 82 -32.95 -2.62 8.11
N ASP A 83 -32.27 -1.75 8.84
CA ASP A 83 -31.58 -0.57 8.28
C ASP A 83 -30.41 -1.00 7.38
N VAL A 84 -29.64 -2.02 7.80
CA VAL A 84 -28.58 -2.60 6.98
C VAL A 84 -29.16 -3.23 5.72
N GLU A 85 -30.24 -4.00 5.83
CA GLU A 85 -30.92 -4.60 4.67
C GLU A 85 -31.44 -3.54 3.69
N ASP A 86 -32.02 -2.45 4.19
CA ASP A 86 -32.50 -1.34 3.36
C ASP A 86 -31.34 -0.61 2.68
N SER A 87 -30.19 -0.52 3.37
CA SER A 87 -28.96 0.07 2.83
C SER A 87 -28.24 -0.80 1.79
N LEU A 88 -28.58 -2.09 1.68
CA LEU A 88 -28.00 -2.97 0.66
C LEU A 88 -28.57 -2.67 -0.73
N ILE A 89 -29.78 -2.11 -0.80
CA ILE A 89 -30.40 -1.68 -2.06
C ILE A 89 -29.96 -0.23 -2.33
N PRO A 90 -29.31 0.06 -3.46
CA PRO A 90 -28.91 1.43 -3.78
C PRO A 90 -30.13 2.37 -3.78
N ALA A 91 -30.00 3.53 -3.13
CA ALA A 91 -31.10 4.48 -2.96
C ALA A 91 -31.75 4.93 -4.30
N GLU A 92 -30.98 4.93 -5.39
CA GLU A 92 -31.47 5.27 -6.74
C GLU A 92 -32.43 4.23 -7.35
N LEU A 93 -32.45 3.01 -6.82
CA LEU A 93 -33.36 1.94 -7.27
C LEU A 93 -34.64 1.86 -6.42
N ASN A 94 -34.78 2.68 -5.37
CA ASN A 94 -35.90 2.63 -4.43
C ASN A 94 -37.10 3.44 -4.91
N TYR A 95 -37.80 2.90 -5.93
CA TYR A 95 -39.13 3.39 -6.26
C TYR A 95 -40.16 2.92 -5.23
N THR A 96 -41.00 3.85 -4.81
CA THR A 96 -42.12 3.69 -3.88
C THR A 96 -43.41 4.10 -4.59
N ASN A 97 -44.58 3.71 -4.07
CA ASN A 97 -45.86 4.10 -4.67
C ASN A 97 -46.09 5.63 -4.71
N LEU A 98 -45.30 6.40 -3.97
CA LEU A 98 -45.43 7.87 -3.88
C LEU A 98 -44.44 8.62 -4.78
N ASN A 99 -43.31 8.01 -5.17
CA ASN A 99 -42.28 8.63 -6.00
C ASN A 99 -42.21 8.03 -7.42
N ASN A 100 -43.29 7.37 -7.85
CA ASN A 100 -43.34 6.68 -9.13
C ASN A 100 -43.54 7.66 -10.31
N PRO A 101 -42.58 7.77 -11.25
CA PRO A 101 -42.68 8.67 -12.40
C PRO A 101 -43.78 8.27 -13.41
N PHE A 102 -44.30 7.04 -13.34
CA PHE A 102 -45.34 6.53 -14.26
C PHE A 102 -46.76 6.67 -13.71
N ASN A 103 -46.94 7.37 -12.58
CA ASN A 103 -48.24 7.63 -11.98
C ASN A 103 -49.05 6.36 -11.64
N ASP A 104 -48.39 5.20 -11.53
CA ASP A 104 -49.01 3.93 -11.13
C ASP A 104 -49.06 3.85 -9.59
N THR A 105 -50.27 3.60 -9.09
CA THR A 105 -50.62 3.52 -7.65
C THR A 105 -50.22 2.19 -7.01
N LYS A 106 -49.87 1.18 -7.81
CA LYS A 106 -49.60 -0.20 -7.35
C LYS A 106 -48.18 -0.68 -7.69
N LEU A 107 -47.21 0.22 -7.84
CA LEU A 107 -45.84 -0.13 -8.22
C LEU A 107 -45.18 -1.14 -7.28
N THR A 108 -45.42 -1.04 -5.97
CA THR A 108 -44.85 -1.99 -5.00
C THR A 108 -45.60 -3.33 -4.94
N GLN A 109 -46.72 -3.47 -5.66
CA GLN A 109 -47.40 -4.76 -5.74
C GLN A 109 -46.61 -5.70 -6.65
N THR A 110 -46.34 -6.89 -6.13
CA THR A 110 -45.57 -7.91 -6.86
C THR A 110 -46.47 -8.61 -7.88
N PHE A 111 -46.04 -8.57 -9.14
CA PHE A 111 -46.71 -9.31 -10.21
C PHE A 111 -46.56 -10.81 -9.99
N VAL A 112 -47.68 -11.54 -10.08
CA VAL A 112 -47.70 -13.01 -9.96
C VAL A 112 -48.08 -13.62 -11.29
N TRP A 113 -47.18 -14.44 -11.82
CA TRP A 113 -47.45 -15.20 -13.03
C TRP A 113 -48.22 -16.48 -12.69
N GLY A 114 -49.56 -16.39 -12.65
CA GLY A 114 -50.43 -17.51 -12.27
C GLY A 114 -50.16 -18.81 -13.05
N LYS A 115 -50.01 -18.71 -14.38
CA LYS A 115 -49.71 -19.85 -15.25
C LYS A 115 -48.35 -20.52 -14.94
N LYS A 116 -47.36 -19.75 -14.48
CA LYS A 116 -46.06 -20.29 -14.02
C LYS A 116 -46.22 -20.97 -12.67
N LEU A 117 -46.99 -20.38 -11.76
CA LEU A 117 -47.29 -20.94 -10.44
C LEU A 117 -48.00 -22.31 -10.55
N GLU A 118 -48.95 -22.42 -11.48
CA GLU A 118 -49.63 -23.67 -11.82
C GLU A 118 -48.68 -24.73 -12.38
N LYS A 119 -47.79 -24.34 -13.30
CA LYS A 119 -46.77 -25.25 -13.86
C LYS A 119 -45.76 -25.74 -12.81
N GLU A 120 -45.43 -24.91 -11.82
CA GLU A 120 -44.58 -25.28 -10.69
C GLU A 120 -45.32 -26.07 -9.59
N GLY A 121 -46.62 -26.36 -9.76
CA GLY A 121 -47.42 -27.09 -8.76
C GLY A 121 -47.71 -26.30 -7.49
N LYS A 122 -47.49 -24.98 -7.52
CA LYS A 122 -47.65 -24.05 -6.40
C LYS A 122 -48.97 -23.26 -6.46
N SER A 123 -49.92 -23.66 -7.31
CA SER A 123 -51.21 -22.99 -7.49
C SER A 123 -52.06 -22.89 -6.21
N GLY A 124 -51.85 -23.80 -5.25
CA GLY A 124 -52.55 -23.79 -3.95
C GLY A 124 -51.94 -22.89 -2.87
N LEU A 125 -50.79 -22.25 -3.12
CA LEU A 125 -50.19 -21.32 -2.15
C LEU A 125 -50.86 -19.94 -2.25
N SER A 126 -51.08 -19.32 -1.09
CA SER A 126 -51.57 -17.94 -1.05
C SER A 126 -50.58 -17.00 -1.73
N GLN A 127 -51.10 -15.99 -2.44
CA GLN A 127 -50.30 -14.94 -3.08
C GLN A 127 -49.29 -14.33 -2.10
N GLU A 128 -49.66 -14.15 -0.83
CA GLU A 128 -48.78 -13.65 0.23
C GLU A 128 -47.59 -14.59 0.55
N GLN A 129 -47.77 -15.90 0.40
CA GLN A 129 -46.70 -16.88 0.64
C GLN A 129 -45.70 -16.88 -0.52
N VAL A 130 -46.17 -16.75 -1.75
CA VAL A 130 -45.33 -16.68 -2.95
C VAL A 130 -44.42 -15.44 -2.91
N THR A 131 -44.99 -14.29 -2.55
CA THR A 131 -44.23 -13.03 -2.48
C THR A 131 -43.22 -13.07 -1.34
N LYS A 132 -43.59 -13.65 -0.18
CA LYS A 132 -42.66 -13.86 0.94
C LYS A 132 -41.49 -14.77 0.58
N GLU A 133 -41.74 -15.87 -0.15
CA GLU A 133 -40.68 -16.78 -0.61
C GLU A 133 -39.75 -16.07 -1.62
N ALA A 134 -40.31 -15.28 -2.54
CA ALA A 134 -39.55 -14.50 -3.50
C ALA A 134 -38.69 -13.42 -2.82
N SER A 135 -39.27 -12.63 -1.90
CA SER A 135 -38.53 -11.65 -1.11
C SER A 135 -37.41 -12.29 -0.30
N GLN A 136 -37.64 -13.48 0.28
CA GLN A 136 -36.60 -14.19 1.02
C GLN A 136 -35.45 -14.66 0.12
N ARG A 137 -35.73 -15.06 -1.12
CA ARG A 137 -34.68 -15.40 -2.11
C ARG A 137 -33.86 -14.18 -2.51
N ILE A 138 -34.53 -13.05 -2.78
CA ILE A 138 -33.86 -11.79 -3.13
C ILE A 138 -32.97 -11.33 -1.97
N ARG A 139 -33.46 -11.38 -0.73
CA ARG A 139 -32.67 -11.05 0.47
C ARG A 139 -31.40 -11.90 0.57
N LYS A 140 -31.53 -13.22 0.45
CA LYS A 140 -30.37 -14.13 0.47
C LYS A 140 -29.35 -13.78 -0.62
N ASN A 141 -29.81 -13.56 -1.84
CA ASN A 141 -28.94 -13.20 -2.95
C ASN A 141 -28.24 -11.85 -2.72
N LEU A 142 -28.93 -10.87 -2.15
CA LEU A 142 -28.38 -9.56 -1.82
C LEU A 142 -27.31 -9.65 -0.72
N THR A 143 -27.57 -10.46 0.32
CA THR A 143 -26.58 -10.70 1.38
C THR A 143 -25.35 -11.44 0.86
N GLU A 144 -25.54 -12.45 0.00
CA GLU A 144 -24.45 -13.18 -0.65
C GLU A 144 -23.61 -12.24 -1.53
N ALA A 145 -24.26 -11.40 -2.34
CA ALA A 145 -23.58 -10.41 -3.18
C ALA A 145 -22.76 -9.40 -2.34
N ALA A 146 -23.30 -8.94 -1.22
CA ALA A 146 -22.60 -8.06 -0.31
C ALA A 146 -21.37 -8.74 0.34
N GLU A 147 -21.48 -10.02 0.68
CA GLU A 147 -20.38 -10.82 1.19
C GLU A 147 -19.28 -11.01 0.14
N TYR A 148 -19.64 -11.36 -1.10
CA TYR A 148 -18.68 -11.44 -2.21
C TYR A 148 -17.96 -10.12 -2.46
N LYS A 149 -18.68 -8.99 -2.39
CA LYS A 149 -18.09 -7.65 -2.49
C LYS A 149 -17.07 -7.42 -1.38
N ARG A 150 -17.44 -7.70 -0.12
CA ARG A 150 -16.52 -7.57 1.03
C ARG A 150 -15.28 -8.45 0.89
N ILE A 151 -15.42 -9.69 0.43
CA ILE A 151 -14.28 -10.59 0.20
C ILE A 151 -13.36 -10.06 -0.90
N ARG A 152 -13.94 -9.50 -1.96
CA ARG A 152 -13.17 -8.88 -3.05
C ARG A 152 -12.39 -7.67 -2.55
N ASP A 153 -13.07 -6.78 -1.83
CA ASP A 153 -12.48 -5.55 -1.30
C ASP A 153 -11.40 -5.87 -0.26
N SER A 154 -11.62 -6.86 0.61
CA SER A 154 -10.61 -7.29 1.59
C SER A 154 -9.39 -7.93 0.93
N ARG A 155 -9.57 -8.76 -0.11
CA ARG A 155 -8.45 -9.31 -0.89
C ARG A 155 -7.67 -8.22 -1.61
N ALA A 156 -8.35 -7.20 -2.14
CA ALA A 156 -7.71 -6.05 -2.77
C ALA A 156 -6.89 -5.25 -1.75
N ALA A 157 -7.48 -4.95 -0.58
CA ALA A 157 -6.79 -4.25 0.51
C ALA A 157 -5.56 -5.01 1.02
N VAL A 158 -5.68 -6.33 1.26
CA VAL A 158 -4.54 -7.16 1.69
C VAL A 158 -3.42 -7.17 0.64
N LYS A 159 -3.78 -7.23 -0.65
CA LYS A 159 -2.79 -7.18 -1.73
C LYS A 159 -2.07 -5.83 -1.77
N GLU A 160 -2.81 -4.74 -1.61
CA GLU A 160 -2.27 -3.38 -1.56
C GLU A 160 -1.35 -3.18 -0.35
N ASP A 161 -1.77 -3.62 0.84
CA ASP A 161 -0.96 -3.55 2.07
C ASP A 161 0.34 -4.35 1.93
N MET A 162 0.27 -5.56 1.35
CA MET A 162 1.46 -6.37 1.07
C MET A 162 2.39 -5.71 0.06
N GLU A 163 1.85 -5.04 -0.95
CA GLU A 163 2.65 -4.31 -1.94
C GLU A 163 3.30 -3.07 -1.34
N MET A 164 2.58 -2.33 -0.48
CA MET A 164 3.13 -1.21 0.28
C MET A 164 4.26 -1.66 1.20
N MET A 165 4.05 -2.73 1.97
CA MET A 165 5.09 -3.31 2.83
C MET A 165 6.31 -3.75 2.02
N LYS A 166 6.11 -4.32 0.83
CA LYS A 166 7.22 -4.70 -0.05
C LYS A 166 8.00 -3.47 -0.53
N ARG A 167 7.32 -2.41 -0.99
CA ARG A 167 8.01 -1.17 -1.41
C ARG A 167 8.80 -0.56 -0.26
N ASP A 168 8.23 -0.52 0.94
CA ASP A 168 8.92 -0.05 2.14
C ASP A 168 10.14 -0.90 2.49
N ALA A 169 10.03 -2.23 2.37
CA ALA A 169 11.16 -3.14 2.58
C ALA A 169 12.27 -2.92 1.55
N ASP A 170 11.91 -2.74 0.27
CA ASP A 170 12.86 -2.48 -0.82
C ASP A 170 13.57 -1.12 -0.62
N LEU A 171 12.85 -0.08 -0.19
CA LEU A 171 13.45 1.23 0.14
C LEU A 171 14.43 1.14 1.32
N ARG A 172 14.07 0.44 2.40
CA ARG A 172 14.99 0.23 3.53
C ARG A 172 16.21 -0.61 3.13
N ALA A 173 16.01 -1.64 2.31
CA ALA A 173 17.11 -2.45 1.80
C ALA A 173 18.06 -1.62 0.92
N GLY A 174 17.52 -0.71 0.09
CA GLY A 174 18.30 0.26 -0.67
C GLY A 174 19.15 1.15 0.24
N GLN A 175 18.54 1.80 1.23
CA GLN A 175 19.25 2.67 2.17
C GLN A 175 20.37 1.95 2.94
N MET A 176 20.13 0.71 3.36
CA MET A 176 21.14 -0.10 4.04
C MET A 176 22.28 -0.51 3.09
N THR A 177 21.97 -0.73 1.81
CA THR A 177 22.97 -0.99 0.77
C THR A 177 23.84 0.24 0.53
N ASP A 178 23.22 1.41 0.35
CA ASP A 178 23.93 2.67 0.14
C ASP A 178 24.86 2.99 1.32
N SER A 179 24.40 2.74 2.55
CA SER A 179 25.21 2.97 3.75
C SER A 179 26.42 2.03 3.81
N LYS A 180 26.21 0.73 3.53
CA LYS A 180 27.31 -0.25 3.44
C LYS A 180 28.27 0.05 2.30
N GLU A 181 27.77 0.58 1.18
CA GLU A 181 28.62 0.99 0.06
C GLU A 181 29.53 2.16 0.46
N ARG A 182 29.02 3.18 1.17
CA ARG A 182 29.86 4.25 1.71
C ARG A 182 30.92 3.75 2.68
N GLU A 183 30.56 2.84 3.59
CA GLU A 183 31.51 2.19 4.51
C GLU A 183 32.61 1.43 3.73
N PHE A 184 32.22 0.69 2.70
CA PHE A 184 33.17 -0.02 1.86
C PHE A 184 34.09 0.94 1.08
N GLN A 185 33.56 2.04 0.54
CA GLN A 185 34.35 3.07 -0.13
C GLN A 185 35.36 3.69 0.83
N LEU A 186 34.95 3.99 2.07
CA LEU A 186 35.82 4.46 3.14
C LEU A 186 36.97 3.48 3.41
N ASP A 187 36.65 2.20 3.58
CA ASP A 187 37.66 1.18 3.87
C ASP A 187 38.59 0.95 2.67
N GLN A 188 38.09 1.01 1.44
CA GLN A 188 38.91 1.00 0.23
C GLN A 188 39.87 2.19 0.19
N VAL A 189 39.42 3.40 0.51
CA VAL A 189 40.28 4.59 0.58
C VAL A 189 41.38 4.39 1.62
N LYS A 190 41.02 3.95 2.84
CA LYS A 190 41.99 3.68 3.92
C LYS A 190 43.03 2.64 3.52
N GLU A 191 42.60 1.51 2.96
CA GLU A 191 43.50 0.42 2.58
C GLU A 191 44.41 0.84 1.41
N ARG A 192 43.85 1.55 0.43
CA ARG A 192 44.61 2.12 -0.68
C ARG A 192 45.69 3.07 -0.17
N THR A 193 45.34 3.98 0.74
CA THR A 193 46.27 4.92 1.39
C THR A 193 47.38 4.16 2.12
N ARG A 194 47.05 3.14 2.91
CA ARG A 194 48.02 2.28 3.60
C ARG A 194 49.02 1.67 2.62
N ILE A 195 48.55 1.03 1.55
CA ILE A 195 49.40 0.39 0.54
C ILE A 195 50.25 1.42 -0.21
N ARG A 196 49.73 2.62 -0.51
CA ARG A 196 50.51 3.67 -1.20
C ARG A 196 51.71 4.13 -0.36
N ILE A 197 51.49 4.28 0.95
CA ILE A 197 52.52 4.69 1.91
C ILE A 197 53.59 3.61 2.02
N GLU A 198 53.20 2.34 2.20
CA GLU A 198 54.12 1.21 2.30
C GLU A 198 55.00 1.06 1.05
N GLN A 199 54.45 1.35 -0.13
CA GLN A 199 55.18 1.29 -1.40
C GLN A 199 55.98 2.56 -1.74
N GLY A 200 56.06 3.55 -0.83
CA GLY A 200 56.84 4.79 -1.04
C GLY A 200 56.29 5.71 -2.14
N ARG A 201 55.04 5.50 -2.56
CA ARG A 201 54.35 6.27 -3.62
C ARG A 201 53.11 6.97 -3.07
N ALA A 202 53.24 7.52 -1.86
CA ALA A 202 52.18 8.21 -1.18
C ALA A 202 51.77 9.48 -1.95
N LYS A 203 50.46 9.72 -2.07
CA LYS A 203 49.96 11.01 -2.53
C LYS A 203 49.98 12.02 -1.38
N ALA A 204 49.86 13.31 -1.69
CA ALA A 204 49.76 14.36 -0.69
C ALA A 204 48.58 14.13 0.28
N ILE A 205 47.42 13.72 -0.25
CA ILE A 205 46.24 13.37 0.58
C ILE A 205 46.53 12.21 1.54
N ASP A 206 47.28 11.20 1.10
CA ASP A 206 47.64 10.04 1.91
C ASP A 206 48.48 10.46 3.13
N LEU A 207 49.46 11.34 2.91
CA LEU A 207 50.32 11.87 3.96
C LEU A 207 49.56 12.80 4.91
N LEU A 208 48.73 13.70 4.37
CA LEU A 208 47.92 14.66 5.14
C LEU A 208 46.84 13.98 5.98
N SER A 209 46.26 12.88 5.47
CA SER A 209 45.28 12.10 6.22
C SER A 209 45.85 11.50 7.51
N ARG A 210 47.16 11.21 7.58
CA ARG A 210 47.81 10.73 8.81
C ARG A 210 47.75 11.76 9.94
N TYR A 211 47.95 13.03 9.62
CA TYR A 211 47.86 14.12 10.61
C TYR A 211 46.43 14.29 11.12
N ALA A 212 45.45 14.22 10.21
CA ALA A 212 44.04 14.28 10.58
C ALA A 212 43.65 13.12 11.53
N ARG A 213 44.16 11.90 11.27
CA ARG A 213 43.92 10.71 12.11
C ARG A 213 44.69 10.74 13.43
N PHE A 214 45.89 11.29 13.44
CA PHE A 214 46.69 11.47 14.65
C PHE A 214 46.10 12.52 15.60
N SER A 215 45.40 13.53 15.07
CA SER A 215 44.70 14.52 15.89
C SER A 215 43.42 14.01 16.55
N ASP A 216 42.87 12.87 16.11
CA ASP A 216 41.66 12.28 16.68
C ASP A 216 42.03 11.47 17.95
N GLU A 217 41.74 12.05 19.12
CA GLU A 217 42.02 11.47 20.45
C GLU A 217 41.39 10.08 20.67
N ASN A 218 40.43 9.65 19.83
CA ASN A 218 39.73 8.36 19.94
C ASN A 218 40.31 7.23 19.06
N THR A 219 41.34 7.50 18.25
CA THR A 219 41.97 6.46 17.43
C THR A 219 43.05 5.75 18.25
N ASP A 220 42.95 4.41 18.34
CA ASP A 220 43.97 3.58 18.98
C ASP A 220 45.33 3.85 18.32
N SER A 221 46.21 4.57 19.02
CA SER A 221 47.53 5.00 18.55
C SER A 221 48.38 3.83 18.06
N SER A 222 48.05 2.61 18.52
CA SER A 222 48.60 1.31 18.11
C SER A 222 48.36 0.95 16.64
N SER A 223 47.36 1.54 15.97
CA SER A 223 46.99 1.25 14.58
C SER A 223 47.69 2.16 13.56
N VAL A 224 48.33 3.24 14.01
CA VAL A 224 49.03 4.18 13.14
C VAL A 224 50.51 3.76 13.12
N PRO A 225 51.08 3.38 11.96
CA PRO A 225 52.51 3.09 11.88
C PRO A 225 53.31 4.31 12.35
N ASP A 226 54.29 4.09 13.23
CA ASP A 226 55.23 5.14 13.66
C ASP A 226 55.77 5.87 12.42
N PHE A 227 55.59 7.19 12.38
CA PHE A 227 56.10 8.03 11.31
C PHE A 227 56.77 9.28 11.88
N GLU A 228 57.85 9.72 11.23
CA GLU A 228 58.50 10.99 11.56
C GLU A 228 57.53 12.13 11.23
N LEU A 229 57.16 12.88 12.26
CA LEU A 229 56.24 14.01 12.15
C LEU A 229 56.95 15.19 11.47
N GLU A 230 57.04 15.16 10.15
CA GLU A 230 57.52 16.29 9.33
C GLU A 230 56.47 17.40 9.30
N ASN A 231 56.81 18.56 8.75
CA ASN A 231 55.86 19.63 8.51
C ASN A 231 54.85 19.25 7.39
N PRO A 232 53.52 19.28 7.63
CA PRO A 232 52.50 18.99 6.62
C PRO A 232 52.64 19.80 5.33
N ILE A 233 53.12 21.04 5.43
CA ILE A 233 53.32 21.95 4.29
C ILE A 233 54.49 21.47 3.43
N GLU A 234 55.52 20.86 4.03
CA GLU A 234 56.68 20.34 3.31
C GLU A 234 56.32 19.07 2.54
N TYR A 235 55.47 18.20 3.09
CA TYR A 235 54.92 17.06 2.35
C TYR A 235 54.07 17.49 1.16
N MET A 236 53.25 18.52 1.33
CA MET A 236 52.47 19.06 0.22
C MET A 236 53.38 19.65 -0.87
N LYS A 237 54.45 20.37 -0.51
CA LYS A 237 55.41 20.96 -1.47
C LYS A 237 56.32 19.93 -2.13
N SER A 238 56.67 18.85 -1.44
CA SER A 238 57.52 17.78 -2.00
C SER A 238 56.75 16.86 -2.94
N THR A 239 55.46 16.65 -2.67
CA THR A 239 54.59 15.76 -3.44
C THR A 239 53.92 16.48 -4.62
N CYS A 240 53.41 17.69 -4.42
CA CYS A 240 52.76 18.48 -5.47
C CYS A 240 53.78 19.39 -6.17
N LYS A 241 54.17 19.05 -7.41
CA LYS A 241 55.19 19.79 -8.18
C LYS A 241 54.53 20.66 -9.25
N SER A 242 53.49 20.18 -9.91
CA SER A 242 52.68 20.91 -10.90
C SER A 242 51.55 21.70 -10.23
N MET A 243 50.95 22.62 -10.99
CA MET A 243 49.66 23.25 -10.63
C MET A 243 48.55 22.19 -10.59
N ASP A 244 48.55 21.26 -11.55
CA ASP A 244 47.56 20.18 -11.64
C ASP A 244 47.57 19.27 -10.40
N ASP A 245 48.75 19.02 -9.81
CA ASP A 245 48.86 18.20 -8.59
C ASP A 245 48.17 18.85 -7.37
N TYR A 246 48.10 20.19 -7.33
CA TYR A 246 47.39 20.92 -6.29
C TYR A 246 45.87 20.95 -6.56
N GLU A 247 45.45 21.00 -7.83
CA GLU A 247 44.04 20.88 -8.21
C GLU A 247 43.50 19.49 -7.87
N ASP A 248 44.23 18.43 -8.23
CA ASP A 248 43.95 17.04 -7.88
C ASP A 248 43.86 16.86 -6.35
N LEU A 249 44.76 17.50 -5.60
CA LEU A 249 44.73 17.46 -4.13
C LEU A 249 43.45 18.09 -3.57
N ILE A 250 42.99 19.21 -4.12
CA ILE A 250 41.76 19.87 -3.69
C ILE A 250 40.53 18.97 -3.96
N GLU A 251 40.52 18.26 -5.09
CA GLU A 251 39.46 17.28 -5.40
C GLU A 251 39.53 16.04 -4.49
N ASP A 252 40.73 15.51 -4.26
CA ASP A 252 40.97 14.40 -3.33
C ASP A 252 40.53 14.79 -1.89
N ILE A 253 40.75 16.04 -1.45
CA ILE A 253 40.28 16.54 -0.14
C ILE A 253 38.74 16.61 -0.08
N LYS A 254 38.08 17.05 -1.16
CA LYS A 254 36.61 17.11 -1.20
C LYS A 254 35.99 15.73 -1.08
N THR A 255 36.48 14.76 -1.85
CA THR A 255 36.00 13.37 -1.79
C THR A 255 36.28 12.74 -0.42
N TYR A 256 37.46 13.00 0.16
CA TYR A 256 37.80 12.54 1.50
C TYR A 256 36.87 13.12 2.58
N ARG A 257 36.53 14.41 2.49
CA ARG A 257 35.61 15.11 3.42
C ARG A 257 34.16 14.58 3.33
N GLU A 258 33.72 14.22 2.13
CA GLU A 258 32.40 13.59 1.92
C GLU A 258 32.32 12.18 2.52
N LEU A 259 33.44 11.44 2.50
CA LEU A 259 33.53 10.09 3.01
C LEU A 259 33.70 10.04 4.54
N ASP A 260 34.63 10.79 5.13
CA ASP A 260 35.02 10.69 6.56
C ASP A 260 34.02 11.39 7.52
N GLY A 261 33.02 12.06 6.96
CA GLY A 261 32.00 12.80 7.70
C GLY A 261 32.42 14.23 7.99
N TRP A 262 31.49 15.17 7.78
CA TRP A 262 31.78 16.61 7.73
C TRP A 262 32.37 17.22 9.01
N SER A 263 32.23 16.58 10.17
CA SER A 263 32.41 17.24 11.46
C SER A 263 33.78 17.05 12.12
N LYS A 264 34.57 16.04 11.75
CA LYS A 264 35.70 15.63 12.60
C LYS A 264 36.99 16.42 12.39
N ASN A 265 37.20 17.06 11.23
CA ASN A 265 38.45 17.78 10.91
C ASN A 265 38.24 18.92 9.90
N GLU A 266 37.11 19.62 9.97
CA GLU A 266 36.72 20.61 8.95
C GLU A 266 37.70 21.78 8.81
N THR A 267 38.16 22.33 9.95
CA THR A 267 39.12 23.44 9.96
C THR A 267 40.45 23.05 9.33
N TRP A 268 40.97 21.86 9.69
CA TRP A 268 42.19 21.31 9.11
C TRP A 268 42.12 21.21 7.58
N TRP A 269 41.06 20.59 7.04
CA TRP A 269 40.91 20.43 5.60
C TRP A 269 40.68 21.76 4.88
N THR A 270 39.99 22.71 5.52
CA THR A 270 39.80 24.07 5.00
C THR A 270 41.12 24.82 4.92
N ASP A 271 41.94 24.75 5.97
CA ASP A 271 43.25 25.41 6.02
C ASP A 271 44.20 24.81 4.97
N ILE A 272 44.25 23.49 4.84
CA ILE A 272 45.05 22.82 3.80
C ILE A 272 44.58 23.19 2.39
N THR A 273 43.27 23.24 2.16
CA THR A 273 42.70 23.68 0.87
C THR A 273 43.12 25.11 0.56
N ARG A 274 43.04 26.01 1.55
CA ARG A 274 43.45 27.42 1.43
C ARG A 274 44.93 27.55 1.06
N ILE A 275 45.81 26.75 1.67
CA ILE A 275 47.24 26.78 1.37
C ILE A 275 47.50 26.22 -0.04
N ALA A 276 46.80 25.16 -0.45
CA ALA A 276 46.90 24.63 -1.82
C ALA A 276 46.47 25.67 -2.87
N GLU A 277 45.35 26.37 -2.63
CA GLU A 277 44.89 27.47 -3.48
C GLU A 277 45.91 28.61 -3.56
N ASP A 278 46.54 28.98 -2.43
CA ASP A 278 47.55 30.04 -2.40
C ASP A 278 48.80 29.65 -3.20
N GLU A 279 49.26 28.40 -3.10
CA GLU A 279 50.39 27.90 -3.89
C GLU A 279 50.07 27.86 -5.39
N ILE A 280 48.82 27.54 -5.78
CA ILE A 280 48.34 27.67 -7.17
C ILE A 280 48.44 29.15 -7.62
N GLN A 281 47.91 30.09 -6.82
CA GLN A 281 47.94 31.52 -7.15
C GLN A 281 49.38 32.06 -7.25
N LYS A 282 50.27 31.58 -6.39
CA LYS A 282 51.69 31.94 -6.40
C LYS A 282 52.39 31.44 -7.66
N LYS A 283 52.16 30.19 -8.08
CA LYS A 283 52.72 29.65 -9.34
C LYS A 283 52.16 30.36 -10.57
N LEU A 284 50.87 30.71 -10.55
CA LEU A 284 50.24 31.49 -11.61
C LEU A 284 50.85 32.89 -11.72
N SER A 285 51.10 33.54 -10.57
CA SER A 285 51.72 34.86 -10.50
C SER A 285 53.20 34.83 -10.92
N GLN A 286 53.94 33.78 -10.56
CA GLN A 286 55.31 33.56 -11.02
C GLN A 286 55.39 33.38 -12.54
N ARG A 287 54.50 32.57 -13.14
CA ARG A 287 54.41 32.46 -14.61
C ARG A 287 54.11 33.80 -15.28
N ARG A 288 53.19 34.60 -14.72
CA ARG A 288 52.87 35.95 -15.24
C ARG A 288 54.06 36.91 -15.11
N GLY A 289 54.80 36.84 -14.01
CA GLY A 289 56.02 37.60 -13.78
C GLY A 289 57.14 37.24 -14.75
N GLU A 290 57.38 35.96 -15.00
CA GLU A 290 58.36 35.46 -15.98
C GLU A 290 58.01 35.86 -17.41
N VAL A 291 56.74 35.80 -17.80
CA VAL A 291 56.30 36.29 -19.11
C VAL A 291 56.53 37.80 -19.22
N HIS A 292 56.23 38.56 -18.17
CA HIS A 292 56.45 40.00 -18.16
C HIS A 292 57.94 40.37 -18.24
N THR A 293 58.83 39.68 -17.52
CA THR A 293 60.28 39.90 -17.59
C THR A 293 60.87 39.43 -18.92
N GLY A 294 60.39 38.31 -19.47
CA GLY A 294 60.76 37.82 -20.80
C GLY A 294 60.44 38.83 -21.90
N VAL A 295 59.19 39.31 -21.95
CA VAL A 295 58.76 40.36 -22.88
C VAL A 295 59.56 41.65 -22.69
N GLN A 296 59.82 42.05 -21.44
CA GLN A 296 60.65 43.23 -21.15
C GLN A 296 62.09 43.06 -21.67
N SER A 297 62.67 41.87 -21.54
CA SER A 297 64.02 41.58 -22.06
C SER A 297 64.08 41.55 -23.59
N ASP A 298 63.05 41.01 -24.25
CA ASP A 298 62.93 41.00 -25.72
C ASP A 298 62.75 42.40 -26.28
N VAL A 299 61.92 43.22 -25.61
CA VAL A 299 61.77 44.64 -25.94
C VAL A 299 63.11 45.36 -25.79
N GLN A 300 63.82 45.20 -24.67
CA GLN A 300 65.15 45.80 -24.49
C GLN A 300 66.18 45.33 -25.53
N ASN A 301 66.13 44.06 -25.94
CA ASN A 301 67.02 43.53 -26.97
C ASN A 301 66.68 44.08 -28.36
N SER A 302 65.39 44.22 -28.71
CA SER A 302 64.98 44.83 -29.98
C SER A 302 65.38 46.31 -30.08
N PHE A 303 65.33 47.07 -28.98
CA PHE A 303 65.83 48.44 -28.93
C PHE A 303 67.35 48.52 -29.07
N LYS A 304 68.12 47.62 -28.44
CA LYS A 304 69.59 47.56 -28.60
C LYS A 304 70.01 47.23 -30.03
N VAL A 305 69.33 46.30 -30.69
CA VAL A 305 69.59 45.93 -32.09
C VAL A 305 69.28 47.10 -33.03
N SER A 306 68.18 47.81 -32.79
CA SER A 306 67.80 48.99 -33.58
C SER A 306 68.79 50.15 -33.44
N VAL A 307 69.31 50.39 -32.22
CA VAL A 307 70.34 51.42 -31.97
C VAL A 307 71.68 51.06 -32.62
N LEU A 308 72.06 49.78 -32.61
CA LEU A 308 73.27 49.29 -33.30
C LEU A 308 73.17 49.39 -34.83
N LEU A 309 71.97 49.28 -35.39
CA LEU A 309 71.70 49.50 -36.82
C LEU A 309 71.77 50.98 -37.21
N LEU A 310 71.33 51.89 -36.34
CA LEU A 310 71.42 53.34 -36.57
C LEU A 310 72.84 53.91 -36.45
N CYS A 311 73.70 53.36 -35.60
CA CYS A 311 75.10 53.81 -35.44
C CYS A 311 76.08 53.27 -36.49
N LYS A 312 75.63 52.41 -37.42
CA LYS A 312 76.44 51.82 -38.50
C LYS A 312 76.16 52.41 -39.89
N SER A 313 75.27 53.41 -39.99
CA SER A 313 75.09 54.24 -41.19
C SER A 313 75.77 55.59 -41.03
#